data_AF-E1ICH8-F1
#
_entry.id   AF-E1ICH8-F1
#
_cell.length_a   1.000
_cell.length_b   1.000
_cell.length_c   1.000
_cell.angle_alpha   90.00
_cell.angle_beta   90.00
_cell.angle_gamma   90.00
#
_symmetry.space_group_name_H-M   'P 1'
#
loop_
_entity.id
_entity.type
_entity.pdbx_description
1 polymer ?
#
loop_
_entity_poly.entity_id
_entity_poly.type
_entity_poly.pdbx_seq_one_letter_code
_entity_poly.pdbx_strand_id
1 'polypeptide(L)'
;MPSWNDLGAAFSTLREIDVAAIREESEQPVVIACLGEQPALARAVGLLSRCEGQRYGPVGLNPLMIATLSELHRGGINTERGDILRRADLLLVILDSREPIAAPSAAVLKVLADLARPTVIILTYAQNTPAPLDDPSRALSYAHVVALPDPDAPQAADLLAEAIYERLPAELHMAAARRLPGLRSGYARQIINATSFTNATYALASALPEQLPIFNIPFAAADILVLTKNQAMLVYKLALAYGAPPEFQARIREVLPVLGGAFVWRQLARTIVGLIPVWGIVPKVAIAYAGTYSTGMVAWRWFESGELISGAHLKEITDEAMRTGRERAMTLVASARERGTEVGGSVFDELGRRLRSIVPRKK
;
A
#
# COMPACT_ATOMS: atom_id res chain seq x y z
N MET A 1 2.88 9.40 35.67
CA MET A 1 1.59 9.38 34.95
C MET A 1 1.74 10.31 33.76
N PRO A 2 1.54 9.88 32.50
CA PRO A 2 1.37 10.85 31.42
C PRO A 2 0.09 11.62 31.71
N SER A 3 0.18 12.93 31.71
CA SER A 3 -0.94 13.79 32.08
C SER A 3 -1.96 13.82 30.93
N TRP A 4 -3.21 14.18 31.22
CA TRP A 4 -4.23 14.43 30.17
C TRP A 4 -3.75 15.44 29.11
N ASN A 5 -2.74 16.25 29.43
CA ASN A 5 -2.12 17.21 28.52
C ASN A 5 -1.27 16.56 27.42
N ASP A 6 -0.65 15.40 27.66
CA ASP A 6 0.19 14.73 26.64
C ASP A 6 -0.66 14.16 25.49
N LEU A 7 -1.86 13.69 25.83
CA LEU A 7 -2.87 13.30 24.85
C LEU A 7 -3.42 14.54 24.14
N GLY A 8 -3.82 15.57 24.89
CA GLY A 8 -4.29 16.84 24.32
C GLY A 8 -3.31 17.44 23.32
N ALA A 9 -2.00 17.38 23.60
CA ALA A 9 -0.95 17.80 22.70
C ALA A 9 -0.91 16.93 21.42
N ALA A 10 -0.89 15.60 21.53
CA ALA A 10 -0.94 14.72 20.37
C ALA A 10 -2.19 14.95 19.49
N PHE A 11 -3.35 15.18 20.13
CA PHE A 11 -4.61 15.48 19.45
C PHE A 11 -4.69 16.89 18.86
N SER A 12 -3.96 17.87 19.42
CA SER A 12 -3.84 19.21 18.84
C SER A 12 -3.04 19.21 17.54
N THR A 13 -1.99 18.38 17.46
CA THR A 13 -1.22 18.15 16.24
C THR A 13 -2.01 17.41 15.15
N LEU A 14 -3.01 16.59 15.52
CA LEU A 14 -3.95 16.02 14.54
C LEU A 14 -4.78 17.13 13.84
N ARG A 15 -4.96 18.28 14.49
CA ARG A 15 -5.66 19.46 13.96
C ARG A 15 -4.82 20.22 12.92
N GLU A 16 -3.50 20.00 12.91
CA GLU A 16 -2.54 20.53 11.93
C GLU A 16 -2.28 19.54 10.78
N ILE A 17 -2.94 18.39 10.74
CA ILE A 17 -2.84 17.48 9.60
C ILE A 17 -3.60 18.10 8.45
N ASP A 18 -2.88 18.42 7.37
CA ASP A 18 -3.47 18.75 6.08
C ASP A 18 -4.11 17.48 5.48
N VAL A 19 -5.33 17.25 5.93
CA VAL A 19 -6.23 16.20 5.45
C VAL A 19 -6.88 16.60 4.13
N ALA A 20 -6.74 17.86 3.69
CA ALA A 20 -7.27 18.32 2.41
C ALA A 20 -6.50 17.67 1.26
N ALA A 21 -5.17 17.56 1.35
CA ALA A 21 -4.36 16.84 0.38
C ALA A 21 -4.77 15.36 0.24
N ILE A 22 -5.03 14.67 1.36
CA ILE A 22 -5.49 13.27 1.35
C ILE A 22 -6.89 13.15 0.72
N ARG A 23 -7.75 14.13 0.98
CA ARG A 23 -9.08 14.18 0.39
C ARG A 23 -9.01 14.42 -1.11
N GLU A 24 -8.19 15.37 -1.55
CA GLU A 24 -7.95 15.68 -2.96
C GLU A 24 -7.40 14.45 -3.69
N GLU A 25 -6.41 13.75 -3.12
CA GLU A 25 -5.88 12.46 -3.60
C GLU A 25 -7.02 11.44 -3.80
N SER A 26 -7.94 11.32 -2.84
CA SER A 26 -9.09 10.40 -2.95
C SER A 26 -10.11 10.77 -4.01
N GLU A 27 -10.22 12.05 -4.35
CA GLU A 27 -11.21 12.61 -5.27
C GLU A 27 -10.66 12.73 -6.71
N GLN A 28 -9.35 12.53 -6.94
CA GLN A 28 -8.73 12.58 -8.27
C GLN A 28 -9.49 11.71 -9.29
N PRO A 29 -9.69 12.19 -10.53
CA PRO A 29 -10.30 11.39 -11.58
C PRO A 29 -9.39 10.21 -11.94
N VAL A 30 -10.00 9.06 -12.22
CA VAL A 30 -9.30 7.85 -12.66
C VAL A 30 -10.07 7.27 -13.83
N VAL A 31 -9.36 6.87 -14.88
CA VAL A 31 -9.91 6.21 -16.05
C VAL A 31 -9.14 4.92 -16.32
N ILE A 32 -9.83 3.78 -16.18
CA ILE A 32 -9.30 2.46 -16.49
C ILE A 32 -10.08 1.92 -17.70
N ALA A 33 -9.38 1.69 -18.81
CA ALA A 33 -9.98 1.09 -19.98
C ALA A 33 -9.94 -0.44 -19.87
N CYS A 34 -11.09 -1.06 -19.60
CA CYS A 34 -11.26 -2.51 -19.55
C CYS A 34 -11.65 -3.03 -20.94
N LEU A 35 -10.73 -3.77 -21.56
CA LEU A 35 -10.79 -4.20 -22.95
C LEU A 35 -10.71 -5.72 -23.01
N GLY A 36 -11.49 -6.36 -23.87
CA GLY A 36 -11.44 -7.82 -24.02
C GLY A 36 -12.67 -8.34 -24.76
N GLU A 37 -12.78 -9.65 -24.92
CA GLU A 37 -13.99 -10.25 -25.49
C GLU A 37 -14.90 -10.81 -24.39
N GLN A 38 -16.18 -10.99 -24.72
CA GLN A 38 -17.15 -11.63 -23.83
C GLN A 38 -16.98 -13.15 -23.86
N PRO A 39 -17.20 -13.86 -22.73
CA PRO A 39 -17.68 -13.37 -21.44
C PRO A 39 -16.58 -12.92 -20.46
N ALA A 40 -15.29 -13.10 -20.80
CA ALA A 40 -14.17 -12.83 -19.90
C ALA A 40 -14.13 -11.36 -19.42
N LEU A 41 -14.44 -10.42 -20.32
CA LEU A 41 -14.53 -8.99 -20.01
C LEU A 41 -15.58 -8.71 -18.92
N ALA A 42 -16.80 -9.25 -19.05
CA ALA A 42 -17.85 -9.05 -18.05
C ALA A 42 -17.47 -9.62 -16.67
N ARG A 43 -16.77 -10.77 -16.63
CA ARG A 43 -16.29 -11.35 -15.37
C ARG A 43 -15.27 -10.45 -14.67
N ALA A 44 -14.27 -9.94 -15.40
CA ALA A 44 -13.27 -9.03 -14.85
C ALA A 44 -13.91 -7.73 -14.33
N VAL A 45 -14.83 -7.13 -15.09
CA VAL A 45 -15.58 -5.95 -14.66
C VAL A 45 -16.41 -6.25 -13.40
N GLY A 46 -17.01 -7.44 -13.33
CA GLY A 46 -17.75 -7.93 -12.17
C GLY A 46 -16.87 -7.99 -10.92
N LEU A 47 -15.66 -8.55 -11.03
CA LEU A 47 -14.68 -8.60 -9.93
C LEU A 47 -14.31 -7.20 -9.43
N LEU A 48 -14.07 -6.25 -10.33
CA LEU A 48 -13.72 -4.86 -9.97
C LEU A 48 -14.87 -4.09 -9.32
N SER A 49 -16.10 -4.38 -9.72
CA SER A 49 -17.30 -3.66 -9.27
C SER A 49 -17.95 -4.29 -8.04
N ARG A 50 -17.50 -5.47 -7.61
CA ARG A 50 -18.16 -6.27 -6.55
C ARG A 50 -18.12 -5.56 -5.20
N CYS A 51 -19.28 -5.16 -4.70
CA CYS A 51 -19.45 -4.52 -3.39
C CYS A 51 -20.24 -5.34 -2.36
N GLU A 52 -20.61 -6.59 -2.70
CA GLU A 52 -21.37 -7.47 -1.79
C GLU A 52 -20.63 -7.67 -0.47
N GLY A 53 -21.33 -7.52 0.66
CA GLY A 53 -20.74 -7.64 2.00
C GLY A 53 -19.94 -6.41 2.45
N GLN A 54 -19.74 -5.41 1.60
CA GLN A 54 -19.06 -4.18 1.99
C GLN A 54 -20.02 -3.15 2.60
N ARG A 55 -19.58 -2.48 3.67
CA ARG A 55 -20.35 -1.50 4.43
C ARG A 55 -20.74 -0.26 3.63
N TYR A 56 -19.91 0.11 2.65
CA TYR A 56 -20.05 1.32 1.85
C TYR A 56 -20.00 0.98 0.36
N GLY A 57 -20.86 1.61 -0.44
CA GLY A 57 -20.88 1.45 -1.90
C GLY A 57 -19.74 2.19 -2.61
N PRO A 58 -19.62 2.06 -3.94
CA PRO A 58 -18.71 2.89 -4.73
C PRO A 58 -19.09 4.37 -4.62
N VAL A 59 -18.09 5.25 -4.59
CA VAL A 59 -18.29 6.71 -4.51
C VAL A 59 -17.74 7.40 -5.75
N GLY A 60 -18.55 8.27 -6.36
CA GLY A 60 -18.18 9.01 -7.57
C GLY A 60 -18.63 8.32 -8.86
N LEU A 61 -18.13 8.83 -9.99
CA LEU A 61 -18.39 8.25 -11.31
C LEU A 61 -17.63 6.93 -11.48
N ASN A 62 -18.22 6.00 -12.24
CA ASN A 62 -17.56 4.75 -12.59
C ASN A 62 -16.32 5.03 -13.45
N PRO A 63 -15.11 4.62 -13.00
CA PRO A 63 -13.87 4.91 -13.71
C PRO A 63 -13.62 3.96 -14.88
N LEU A 64 -14.45 2.93 -15.08
CA LEU A 64 -14.27 1.93 -16.12
C LEU A 64 -14.83 2.41 -17.46
N MET A 65 -13.95 2.51 -18.45
CA MET A 65 -14.35 2.50 -19.86
C MET A 65 -14.33 1.05 -20.34
N ILE A 66 -15.50 0.48 -20.63
CA ILE A 66 -15.64 -0.92 -21.04
C ILE A 66 -15.88 -0.97 -22.55
N ALA A 67 -15.07 -1.76 -23.28
CA ALA A 67 -15.28 -1.99 -24.71
C ALA A 67 -14.73 -3.34 -25.14
N THR A 68 -15.35 -3.96 -26.14
CA THR A 68 -14.74 -5.15 -26.75
C THR A 68 -13.67 -4.78 -27.77
N LEU A 69 -12.69 -5.67 -27.98
CA LEU A 69 -11.67 -5.47 -29.01
C LEU A 69 -12.32 -5.41 -30.40
N SER A 70 -13.33 -6.24 -30.64
CA SER A 70 -14.13 -6.23 -31.87
C SER A 70 -14.93 -4.94 -32.09
N GLU A 71 -15.46 -4.32 -31.02
CA GLU A 71 -16.11 -3.00 -31.10
C GLU A 71 -15.12 -1.91 -31.48
N LEU A 72 -13.94 -1.89 -30.85
CA LEU A 72 -12.90 -0.91 -31.15
C LEU A 72 -12.35 -1.07 -32.57
N HIS A 73 -12.24 -2.31 -33.06
CA HIS A 73 -11.83 -2.58 -34.43
C HIS A 73 -12.82 -2.00 -35.44
N ARG A 74 -14.13 -2.19 -35.23
CA ARG A 74 -15.19 -1.68 -36.13
C ARG A 74 -15.36 -0.17 -36.08
N GLY A 75 -15.30 0.41 -34.88
CA GLY A 75 -15.54 1.84 -34.67
C GLY A 75 -14.34 2.73 -34.99
N GLY A 76 -13.12 2.17 -34.96
CA GLY A 76 -11.89 2.93 -35.10
C GLY A 76 -11.54 3.77 -33.87
N ILE A 77 -10.27 4.13 -33.74
CA ILE A 77 -9.71 4.83 -32.58
C ILE A 77 -9.80 6.36 -32.71
N ASN A 78 -10.42 6.88 -33.78
CA ASN A 78 -10.72 8.31 -33.93
C ASN A 78 -12.13 8.68 -33.46
N THR A 79 -12.69 7.87 -32.58
CA THR A 79 -13.99 8.09 -31.93
C THR A 79 -13.80 8.67 -30.53
N GLU A 80 -14.89 9.13 -29.90
CA GLU A 80 -14.89 9.56 -28.49
C GLU A 80 -14.27 8.50 -27.57
N ARG A 81 -14.55 7.21 -27.82
CA ARG A 81 -13.92 6.08 -27.12
C ARG A 81 -12.41 6.04 -27.28
N GLY A 82 -11.91 6.36 -28.48
CA GLY A 82 -10.48 6.45 -28.76
C GLY A 82 -9.80 7.62 -28.03
N ASP A 83 -10.51 8.73 -27.84
CA ASP A 83 -10.00 9.84 -27.03
C ASP A 83 -9.95 9.51 -25.53
N ILE A 84 -10.90 8.72 -25.04
CA ILE A 84 -10.87 8.15 -23.68
C ILE A 84 -9.67 7.20 -23.54
N LEU A 85 -9.46 6.27 -24.49
CA LEU A 85 -8.27 5.38 -24.50
C LEU A 85 -6.96 6.15 -24.47
N ARG A 86 -6.88 7.24 -25.24
CA ARG A 86 -5.71 8.13 -25.26
C ARG A 86 -5.47 8.83 -23.94
N ARG A 87 -6.46 8.95 -23.05
CA ARG A 87 -6.34 9.60 -21.74
C ARG A 87 -6.43 8.62 -20.56
N ALA A 88 -6.59 7.33 -20.83
CA ALA A 88 -6.71 6.32 -19.79
C ALA A 88 -5.42 6.27 -18.95
N ASP A 89 -5.59 6.15 -17.65
CA ASP A 89 -4.50 6.01 -16.68
C ASP A 89 -3.96 4.57 -16.70
N LEU A 90 -4.81 3.61 -17.09
CA LEU A 90 -4.46 2.20 -17.23
C LEU A 90 -5.29 1.55 -18.35
N LEU A 91 -4.62 0.75 -19.19
CA LEU A 91 -5.27 -0.20 -20.09
C LEU A 91 -5.27 -1.58 -19.43
N LEU A 92 -6.45 -2.14 -19.20
CA LEU A 92 -6.64 -3.48 -18.67
C LEU A 92 -7.20 -4.36 -19.80
N VAL A 93 -6.35 -5.20 -20.38
CA VAL A 93 -6.69 -6.08 -21.50
C VAL A 93 -6.92 -7.51 -20.99
N ILE A 94 -8.11 -8.05 -21.20
CA ILE A 94 -8.52 -9.39 -20.79
C ILE A 94 -8.55 -10.29 -22.02
N LEU A 95 -7.77 -11.37 -22.01
CA LEU A 95 -7.70 -12.36 -23.08
C LEU A 95 -8.00 -13.76 -22.51
N ASP A 96 -8.80 -14.54 -23.23
CA ASP A 96 -9.04 -15.95 -22.91
C ASP A 96 -7.91 -16.80 -23.49
N SER A 97 -7.10 -17.44 -22.65
CA SER A 97 -5.96 -18.23 -23.12
C SER A 97 -6.36 -19.53 -23.83
N ARG A 98 -7.64 -19.90 -23.81
CA ARG A 98 -8.18 -21.09 -24.49
C ARG A 98 -8.55 -20.79 -25.94
N GLU A 99 -8.71 -19.52 -26.29
CA GLU A 99 -9.11 -19.07 -27.61
C GLU A 99 -7.94 -18.38 -28.33
N PRO A 100 -7.69 -18.68 -29.61
CA PRO A 100 -6.68 -17.95 -30.37
C PRO A 100 -7.12 -16.50 -30.57
N ILE A 101 -6.17 -15.56 -30.48
CA ILE A 101 -6.46 -14.14 -30.71
C ILE A 101 -6.83 -13.93 -32.19
N ALA A 102 -8.08 -13.51 -32.44
CA ALA A 102 -8.55 -13.21 -33.77
C ALA A 102 -7.80 -12.03 -34.39
N ALA A 103 -7.63 -12.03 -35.73
CA ALA A 103 -6.90 -10.97 -36.45
C ALA A 103 -7.43 -9.53 -36.17
N PRO A 104 -8.76 -9.28 -36.07
CA PRO A 104 -9.29 -7.97 -35.68
C PRO A 104 -8.80 -7.52 -34.30
N SER A 105 -8.80 -8.43 -33.32
CA SER A 105 -8.34 -8.17 -31.95
C SER A 105 -6.84 -7.91 -31.93
N ALA A 106 -6.05 -8.70 -32.66
CA ALA A 106 -4.61 -8.48 -32.80
C ALA A 106 -4.27 -7.11 -33.42
N ALA A 107 -5.07 -6.62 -34.38
CA ALA A 107 -4.88 -5.29 -34.95
C ALA A 107 -5.13 -4.18 -33.91
N VAL A 108 -6.15 -4.32 -33.06
CA VAL A 108 -6.42 -3.37 -31.98
C VAL A 108 -5.31 -3.36 -30.94
N LEU A 109 -4.81 -4.53 -30.53
CA LEU A 109 -3.69 -4.63 -29.57
C LEU A 109 -2.45 -3.88 -30.06
N LYS A 110 -2.17 -3.88 -31.38
CA LYS A 110 -1.09 -3.08 -31.97
C LYS A 110 -1.32 -1.59 -31.81
N VAL A 111 -2.53 -1.10 -32.09
CA VAL A 111 -2.79 0.34 -31.91
C VAL A 111 -2.77 0.74 -30.44
N LEU A 112 -3.22 -0.12 -29.53
CA LEU A 112 -3.13 0.14 -28.09
C LEU A 112 -1.67 0.25 -27.62
N ALA A 113 -0.76 -0.52 -28.23
CA ALA A 113 0.67 -0.42 -27.95
C ALA A 113 1.26 0.94 -28.30
N ASP A 114 0.82 1.53 -29.42
CA ASP A 114 1.27 2.85 -29.87
C ASP A 114 0.81 3.98 -28.94
N LEU A 115 -0.20 3.75 -28.09
CA LEU A 115 -0.65 4.72 -27.09
C LEU A 115 0.33 4.90 -25.93
N ALA A 116 1.26 3.95 -25.74
CA ALA A 116 2.27 3.95 -24.67
C ALA A 116 1.68 4.20 -23.26
N ARG A 117 0.44 3.73 -23.03
CA ARG A 117 -0.23 3.84 -21.72
C ARG A 117 0.15 2.68 -20.82
N PRO A 118 0.20 2.87 -19.48
CA PRO A 118 0.36 1.75 -18.55
C PRO A 118 -0.63 0.64 -18.91
N THR A 119 -0.15 -0.59 -19.08
CA THR A 119 -0.97 -1.69 -19.60
C THR A 119 -0.77 -2.95 -18.77
N VAL A 120 -1.88 -3.59 -18.43
CA VAL A 120 -1.96 -4.89 -17.78
C VAL A 120 -2.72 -5.83 -18.71
N ILE A 121 -2.16 -7.01 -18.96
CA ILE A 121 -2.81 -8.09 -19.71
C ILE A 121 -3.15 -9.21 -18.74
N ILE A 122 -4.43 -9.53 -18.63
CA ILE A 122 -4.93 -10.66 -17.85
C ILE A 122 -5.24 -11.80 -18.80
N LEU A 123 -4.57 -12.93 -18.60
CA LEU A 123 -4.80 -14.15 -19.35
C LEU A 123 -5.68 -15.07 -18.51
N THR A 124 -6.98 -15.07 -18.79
CA THR A 124 -7.92 -15.93 -18.08
C THR A 124 -7.75 -17.38 -18.51
N TYR A 125 -7.90 -18.31 -17.57
CA TYR A 125 -7.70 -19.76 -17.74
C TYR A 125 -6.25 -20.19 -18.00
N ALA A 126 -5.29 -19.29 -17.81
CA ALA A 126 -3.86 -19.59 -17.90
C ALA A 126 -3.34 -20.03 -16.52
N GLN A 127 -2.62 -21.15 -16.46
CA GLN A 127 -2.00 -21.67 -15.23
C GLN A 127 -0.72 -20.90 -14.84
N ASN A 128 0.03 -20.43 -15.83
CA ASN A 128 1.29 -19.70 -15.67
C ASN A 128 1.29 -18.48 -16.58
N THR A 129 2.00 -17.42 -16.18
CA THR A 129 2.32 -16.34 -17.12
C THR A 129 3.10 -16.97 -18.30
N PRO A 130 2.65 -16.77 -19.56
CA PRO A 130 3.32 -17.37 -20.70
C PRO A 130 4.80 -16.98 -20.71
N ALA A 131 5.68 -17.95 -21.00
CA ALA A 131 7.00 -17.62 -21.50
C ALA A 131 6.82 -16.80 -22.79
N PRO A 132 7.71 -15.84 -23.10
CA PRO A 132 7.58 -14.97 -24.26
C PRO A 132 7.71 -15.79 -25.55
N LEU A 133 6.60 -16.31 -26.06
CA LEU A 133 6.55 -17.15 -27.25
C LEU A 133 5.45 -16.63 -28.19
N ASP A 134 5.90 -16.13 -29.35
CA ASP A 134 5.23 -15.98 -30.66
C ASP A 134 3.82 -15.35 -30.77
N ASP A 135 3.33 -14.70 -29.72
CA ASP A 135 1.94 -14.24 -29.55
C ASP A 135 1.74 -12.71 -29.82
N PRO A 136 0.58 -12.25 -30.35
CA PRO A 136 0.19 -10.82 -30.45
C PRO A 136 0.40 -9.96 -29.20
N SER A 137 0.57 -10.56 -28.02
CA SER A 137 1.08 -9.90 -26.81
C SER A 137 2.44 -9.21 -26.98
N ARG A 138 3.23 -9.55 -28.02
CA ARG A 138 4.43 -8.79 -28.43
C ARG A 138 4.17 -7.34 -28.77
N ALA A 139 2.97 -7.01 -29.27
CA ALA A 139 2.61 -5.61 -29.53
C ALA A 139 2.75 -4.79 -28.24
N LEU A 140 2.36 -5.38 -27.12
CA LEU A 140 2.40 -4.78 -25.80
C LEU A 140 3.58 -5.32 -24.98
N SER A 141 4.79 -5.33 -25.55
CA SER A 141 5.99 -5.86 -24.87
C SER A 141 6.33 -5.18 -23.54
N TYR A 142 5.81 -3.96 -23.32
CA TYR A 142 5.96 -3.21 -22.07
C TYR A 142 4.89 -3.54 -21.02
N ALA A 143 3.84 -4.29 -21.39
CA ALA A 143 2.72 -4.60 -20.51
C ALA A 143 3.11 -5.59 -19.41
N HIS A 144 2.43 -5.47 -18.27
CA HIS A 144 2.50 -6.46 -17.21
C HIS A 144 1.49 -7.57 -17.50
N VAL A 145 1.98 -8.80 -17.71
CA VAL A 145 1.14 -9.94 -18.05
C VAL A 145 0.93 -10.81 -16.81
N VAL A 146 -0.32 -11.05 -16.46
CA VAL A 146 -0.71 -11.87 -15.32
C VAL A 146 -1.63 -12.99 -15.78
N ALA A 147 -1.31 -14.20 -15.36
CA ALA A 147 -2.17 -15.35 -15.53
C ALA A 147 -3.24 -15.39 -14.44
N LEU A 148 -4.50 -15.58 -14.85
CA LEU A 148 -5.63 -15.78 -13.96
C LEU A 148 -6.22 -17.17 -14.23
N PRO A 149 -5.80 -18.22 -13.47
CA PRO A 149 -6.17 -19.60 -13.76
C PRO A 149 -7.66 -19.86 -13.69
N ASP A 150 -8.34 -19.22 -12.75
CA ASP A 150 -9.77 -19.33 -12.56
C ASP A 150 -10.34 -17.94 -12.21
N PRO A 151 -11.10 -17.30 -13.12
CA PRO A 151 -11.71 -16.01 -12.86
C PRO A 151 -12.84 -16.07 -11.82
N ASP A 152 -13.36 -17.25 -11.50
CA ASP A 152 -14.43 -17.45 -10.52
C ASP A 152 -13.88 -17.82 -9.13
N ALA A 153 -12.57 -18.04 -9.02
CA ALA A 153 -11.92 -18.37 -7.76
C ALA A 153 -11.97 -17.18 -6.76
N PRO A 154 -12.03 -17.45 -5.44
CA PRO A 154 -12.05 -16.38 -4.43
C PRO A 154 -10.87 -15.40 -4.51
N GLN A 155 -9.71 -15.86 -4.98
CA GLN A 155 -8.48 -15.06 -5.09
C GLN A 155 -8.42 -14.22 -6.38
N ALA A 156 -9.34 -14.41 -7.33
CA ALA A 156 -9.29 -13.75 -8.63
C ALA A 156 -9.32 -12.22 -8.52
N ALA A 157 -10.14 -11.69 -7.59
CA ALA A 157 -10.21 -10.25 -7.33
C ALA A 157 -8.89 -9.70 -6.78
N ASP A 158 -8.25 -10.42 -5.85
CA ASP A 158 -6.98 -10.01 -5.24
C ASP A 158 -5.85 -9.99 -6.30
N LEU A 159 -5.76 -11.02 -7.16
CA LEU A 159 -4.78 -11.08 -8.25
C LEU A 159 -4.98 -9.95 -9.27
N LEU A 160 -6.24 -9.68 -9.64
CA LEU A 160 -6.58 -8.60 -10.55
C LEU A 160 -6.23 -7.23 -9.94
N ALA A 161 -6.53 -7.03 -8.66
CA ALA A 161 -6.22 -5.80 -7.96
C ALA A 161 -4.71 -5.57 -7.85
N GLU A 162 -3.94 -6.60 -7.52
CA GLU A 162 -2.48 -6.54 -7.47
C GLU A 162 -1.89 -6.14 -8.84
N ALA A 163 -2.32 -6.80 -9.91
CA ALA A 163 -1.90 -6.48 -11.28
C ALA A 163 -2.20 -5.02 -11.66
N ILE A 164 -3.36 -4.49 -11.25
CA ILE A 164 -3.74 -3.09 -11.47
C ILE A 164 -2.82 -2.16 -10.70
N TYR A 165 -2.59 -2.40 -9.41
CA TYR A 165 -1.75 -1.53 -8.57
C TYR A 165 -0.26 -1.57 -8.93
N GLU A 166 0.23 -2.61 -9.59
CA GLU A 166 1.61 -2.63 -10.08
C GLU A 166 1.84 -1.66 -11.25
N ARG A 167 0.79 -1.25 -11.97
CA ARG A 167 0.90 -0.42 -13.18
C ARG A 167 0.13 0.90 -13.12
N LEU A 168 -0.90 1.01 -12.30
CA LEU A 168 -1.58 2.26 -12.06
C LEU A 168 -0.61 3.24 -11.33
N PRO A 169 -0.61 4.55 -11.67
CA PRO A 169 0.13 5.54 -10.90
C PRO A 169 -0.28 5.54 -9.42
N ALA A 170 0.70 5.57 -8.51
CA ALA A 170 0.50 5.39 -7.07
C ALA A 170 -0.47 6.40 -6.46
N GLU A 171 -0.44 7.64 -6.94
CA GLU A 171 -1.33 8.74 -6.56
C GLU A 171 -2.81 8.45 -6.87
N LEU A 172 -3.09 7.58 -7.85
CA LEU A 172 -4.45 7.20 -8.24
C LEU A 172 -4.97 5.96 -7.48
N HIS A 173 -4.14 5.30 -6.67
CA HIS A 173 -4.53 4.04 -6.02
C HIS A 173 -5.75 4.22 -5.09
N MET A 174 -5.73 5.26 -4.27
CA MET A 174 -6.85 5.54 -3.35
C MET A 174 -8.13 5.89 -4.12
N ALA A 175 -7.98 6.75 -5.13
CA ALA A 175 -9.05 7.18 -6.00
C ALA A 175 -9.69 6.00 -6.76
N ALA A 176 -8.88 5.03 -7.21
CA ALA A 176 -9.34 3.80 -7.82
C ALA A 176 -10.06 2.91 -6.81
N ALA A 177 -9.50 2.66 -5.62
CA ALA A 177 -10.12 1.83 -4.58
C ALA A 177 -11.46 2.41 -4.09
N ARG A 178 -11.54 3.73 -3.97
CA ARG A 178 -12.77 4.46 -3.59
C ARG A 178 -13.91 4.21 -4.57
N ARG A 179 -13.60 4.15 -5.86
CA ARG A 179 -14.55 3.99 -6.96
C ARG A 179 -14.83 2.54 -7.34
N LEU A 180 -13.86 1.64 -7.16
CA LEU A 180 -13.91 0.22 -7.51
C LEU A 180 -13.79 -0.65 -6.26
N PRO A 181 -14.92 -1.14 -5.72
CA PRO A 181 -14.95 -1.91 -4.49
C PRO A 181 -14.07 -3.18 -4.52
N GLY A 182 -13.86 -3.78 -5.70
CA GLY A 182 -12.98 -4.93 -5.88
C GLY A 182 -11.49 -4.64 -5.65
N LEU A 183 -11.08 -3.36 -5.62
CA LEU A 183 -9.69 -2.96 -5.40
C LEU A 183 -9.38 -2.60 -3.93
N ARG A 184 -10.39 -2.58 -3.05
CA ARG A 184 -10.26 -2.05 -1.68
C ARG A 184 -9.43 -2.93 -0.75
N SER A 185 -9.60 -4.25 -0.81
CA SER A 185 -8.81 -5.21 -0.02
C SER A 185 -7.32 -5.09 -0.34
N GLY A 186 -6.98 -5.03 -1.64
CA GLY A 186 -5.62 -4.83 -2.13
C GLY A 186 -5.01 -3.51 -1.65
N TYR A 187 -5.76 -2.41 -1.77
CA TYR A 187 -5.32 -1.10 -1.27
C TYR A 187 -5.07 -1.11 0.24
N ALA A 188 -6.01 -1.68 1.01
CA ALA A 188 -5.89 -1.77 2.46
C ALA A 188 -4.62 -2.51 2.87
N ARG A 189 -4.38 -3.68 2.27
CA ARG A 189 -3.17 -4.48 2.52
C ARG A 189 -1.90 -3.69 2.17
N GLN A 190 -1.88 -3.00 1.03
CA GLN A 190 -0.74 -2.19 0.59
C GLN A 190 -0.43 -1.07 1.60
N ILE A 191 -1.42 -0.26 1.98
CA ILE A 191 -1.20 0.91 2.82
C ILE A 191 -0.91 0.55 4.29
N ILE A 192 -1.52 -0.52 4.81
CA ILE A 192 -1.23 -1.03 6.16
C ILE A 192 0.23 -1.48 6.24
N ASN A 193 0.69 -2.26 5.25
CA ASN A 193 2.07 -2.74 5.20
C ASN A 193 3.07 -1.58 5.04
N ALA A 194 2.81 -0.66 4.11
CA ALA A 194 3.67 0.50 3.86
C ALA A 194 3.79 1.40 5.10
N THR A 195 2.67 1.68 5.79
CA THR A 195 2.66 2.51 7.01
C THR A 195 3.38 1.81 8.16
N SER A 196 3.14 0.50 8.33
CA SER A 196 3.82 -0.30 9.37
C SER A 196 5.33 -0.32 9.16
N PHE A 197 5.78 -0.48 7.92
CA PHE A 197 7.21 -0.43 7.58
C PHE A 197 7.82 0.96 7.78
N THR A 198 7.10 2.02 7.42
CA THR A 198 7.52 3.41 7.67
C THR A 198 7.70 3.68 9.16
N ASN A 199 6.74 3.25 9.98
CA ASN A 199 6.79 3.40 11.44
C ASN A 199 7.93 2.58 12.06
N ALA A 200 8.18 1.36 11.58
CA ALA A 200 9.30 0.55 12.00
C ALA A 200 10.65 1.22 11.68
N THR A 201 10.78 1.77 10.47
CA THR A 201 11.98 2.47 10.01
C THR A 201 12.23 3.75 10.81
N TYR A 202 11.17 4.52 11.11
CA TYR A 202 11.26 5.68 11.99
C TYR A 202 11.72 5.28 13.39
N ALA A 203 11.13 4.23 13.99
CA ALA A 203 11.52 3.74 15.31
C ALA A 203 12.97 3.23 15.36
N LEU A 204 13.48 2.67 14.25
CA LEU A 204 14.88 2.30 14.10
C LEU A 204 15.77 3.56 14.10
N ALA A 205 15.41 4.57 13.29
CA ALA A 205 16.17 5.80 13.19
C ALA A 205 16.21 6.57 14.52
N SER A 206 15.10 6.63 15.26
CA SER A 206 15.05 7.29 16.58
C SER A 206 15.75 6.52 17.68
N ALA A 207 15.95 5.20 17.54
CA ALA A 207 16.66 4.39 18.52
C ALA A 207 18.19 4.55 18.49
N LEU A 208 18.76 5.07 17.38
CA LEU A 208 20.22 5.24 17.26
C LEU A 208 20.75 6.37 18.17
N PRO A 209 20.14 7.57 18.23
CA PRO A 209 20.59 8.64 19.13
C PRO A 209 20.28 8.38 20.60
N GLU A 210 19.22 7.62 20.91
CA GLU A 210 18.81 7.28 22.28
C GLU A 210 19.85 6.45 23.05
N GLN A 211 20.79 5.81 22.36
CA GLN A 211 21.89 5.06 22.99
C GLN A 211 23.06 5.97 23.41
N LEU A 212 23.07 7.23 22.99
CA LEU A 212 24.10 8.19 23.34
C LEU A 212 23.66 8.98 24.58
N PRO A 213 24.29 8.79 25.76
CA PRO A 213 23.86 9.40 27.03
C PRO A 213 23.97 10.94 27.07
N ILE A 214 24.45 11.56 26.00
CA ILE A 214 24.63 13.01 25.85
C ILE A 214 23.30 13.69 25.46
N PHE A 215 22.38 12.98 24.79
CA PHE A 215 21.10 13.54 24.38
C PHE A 215 20.01 13.24 25.40
N ASN A 216 19.89 14.08 26.44
CA ASN A 216 18.86 13.97 27.47
C ASN A 216 17.47 14.48 27.02
N ILE A 217 17.15 14.32 25.72
CA ILE A 217 15.88 14.75 25.11
C ILE A 217 14.89 13.58 25.20
N PRO A 218 13.62 13.79 25.61
CA PRO A 218 12.62 12.73 25.66
C PRO A 218 12.13 12.35 24.25
N PHE A 219 12.98 11.65 23.47
CA PHE A 219 12.65 11.11 22.14
C PHE A 219 11.40 10.22 22.16
N ALA A 220 11.12 9.54 23.27
CA ALA A 220 9.92 8.74 23.46
C ALA A 220 8.60 9.51 23.25
N ALA A 221 8.54 10.81 23.60
CA ALA A 221 7.34 11.62 23.39
C ALA A 221 7.14 11.99 21.91
N ALA A 222 8.24 12.31 21.21
CA ALA A 222 8.22 12.56 19.77
C ALA A 222 7.85 11.29 18.97
N ASP A 223 8.35 10.12 19.39
CA ASP A 223 8.02 8.83 18.79
C ASP A 223 6.53 8.51 18.91
N ILE A 224 5.96 8.69 20.10
CA ILE A 224 4.51 8.50 20.31
C ILE A 224 3.72 9.43 19.37
N LEU A 225 4.14 10.69 19.23
CA LEU A 225 3.46 11.67 18.39
C LEU A 225 3.47 11.28 16.91
N VAL A 226 4.66 10.99 16.37
CA VAL A 226 4.85 10.65 14.95
C VAL A 226 4.13 9.36 14.60
N LEU A 227 4.28 8.31 15.40
CA LEU A 227 3.64 7.01 15.16
C LEU A 227 2.11 7.12 15.21
N THR A 228 1.58 7.89 16.18
CA THR A 228 0.13 8.11 16.31
C THR A 228 -0.42 8.90 15.13
N LYS A 229 0.31 9.91 14.65
CA LYS A 229 -0.07 10.66 13.43
C LYS A 229 -0.16 9.73 12.22
N ASN A 230 0.85 8.89 12.00
CA ASN A 230 0.86 7.96 10.87
C ASN A 230 -0.27 6.93 10.95
N GLN A 231 -0.59 6.43 12.15
CA GLN A 231 -1.73 5.53 12.37
C GLN A 231 -3.07 6.24 12.10
N ALA A 232 -3.24 7.47 12.55
CA ALA A 232 -4.45 8.25 12.27
C ALA A 232 -4.63 8.52 10.77
N MET A 233 -3.54 8.86 10.06
CA MET A 233 -3.55 9.05 8.61
C MET A 233 -3.89 7.76 7.87
N LEU A 234 -3.34 6.61 8.29
CA LEU A 234 -3.68 5.29 7.75
C LEU A 234 -5.18 5.02 7.87
N VAL A 235 -5.75 5.18 9.07
CA VAL A 235 -7.19 4.96 9.31
C VAL A 235 -8.03 5.91 8.44
N TYR A 236 -7.59 7.16 8.29
CA TYR A 236 -8.31 8.11 7.44
C TYR A 236 -8.28 7.73 5.96
N LYS A 237 -7.11 7.33 5.44
CA LYS A 237 -6.96 6.84 4.07
C LYS A 237 -7.80 5.58 3.80
N LEU A 238 -7.86 4.66 4.76
CA LEU A 238 -8.75 3.49 4.69
C LEU A 238 -10.23 3.90 4.65
N ALA A 239 -10.64 4.86 5.48
CA ALA A 239 -12.01 5.35 5.50
C ALA A 239 -12.42 5.90 4.12
N LEU A 240 -11.57 6.75 3.53
CA LEU A 240 -11.83 7.33 2.21
C LEU A 240 -11.82 6.27 1.10
N ALA A 241 -10.85 5.35 1.09
CA ALA A 241 -10.79 4.28 0.11
C ALA A 241 -12.01 3.35 0.16
N TYR A 242 -12.61 3.15 1.34
CA TYR A 242 -13.84 2.37 1.47
C TYR A 242 -15.11 3.17 1.14
N GLY A 243 -15.01 4.48 0.90
CA GLY A 243 -16.19 5.30 0.57
C GLY A 243 -16.89 5.91 1.78
N ALA A 244 -16.26 5.91 2.96
CA ALA A 244 -16.80 6.64 4.11
C ALA A 244 -16.92 8.14 3.78
N PRO A 245 -17.91 8.85 4.38
CA PRO A 245 -18.09 10.28 4.18
C PRO A 245 -16.82 11.07 4.54
N PRO A 246 -16.42 12.11 3.78
CA PRO A 246 -15.24 12.91 4.09
C PRO A 246 -15.27 13.55 5.49
N GLU A 247 -16.47 13.85 6.01
CA GLU A 247 -16.71 14.38 7.36
C GLU A 247 -16.30 13.39 8.46
N PHE A 248 -15.99 12.13 8.11
CA PHE A 248 -15.45 11.13 9.02
C PHE A 248 -14.15 11.59 9.70
N GLN A 249 -13.44 12.57 9.15
CA GLN A 249 -12.32 13.24 9.85
C GLN A 249 -12.71 13.70 11.26
N ALA A 250 -13.90 14.30 11.42
CA ALA A 250 -14.38 14.77 12.73
C ALA A 250 -14.66 13.60 13.68
N ARG A 251 -15.00 12.43 13.12
CA ARG A 251 -15.37 11.20 13.83
C ARG A 251 -14.17 10.28 14.08
N ILE A 252 -13.02 10.53 13.44
CA ILE A 252 -11.84 9.68 13.62
C ILE A 252 -11.37 9.67 15.08
N ARG A 253 -11.57 10.78 15.81
CA ARG A 253 -11.22 10.88 17.25
C ARG A 253 -12.10 10.00 18.13
N GLU A 254 -13.34 9.77 17.73
CA GLU A 254 -14.30 8.93 18.45
C GLU A 254 -14.14 7.46 18.10
N VAL A 255 -13.77 7.18 16.84
CA VAL A 255 -13.66 5.83 16.30
C VAL A 255 -12.28 5.23 16.58
N LEU A 256 -11.20 6.01 16.57
CA LEU A 256 -9.83 5.52 16.78
C LEU A 256 -9.61 4.84 18.14
N PRO A 257 -10.15 5.31 19.29
CA PRO A 257 -10.07 4.58 20.55
C PRO A 257 -10.87 3.27 20.57
N VAL A 258 -11.98 3.22 19.82
CA VAL A 258 -12.88 2.05 19.70
C VAL A 258 -12.29 0.99 18.78
N LEU A 259 -11.66 1.41 17.67
CA LEU A 259 -10.89 0.52 16.77
C LEU A 259 -9.54 0.13 17.36
N GLY A 260 -8.92 1.04 18.11
CA GLY A 260 -7.54 0.91 18.55
C GLY A 260 -7.37 0.41 19.98
N GLY A 261 -8.46 0.11 20.72
CA GLY A 261 -8.37 -0.38 22.10
C GLY A 261 -7.32 0.38 22.90
N ALA A 262 -7.40 1.71 22.97
CA ALA A 262 -6.34 2.62 23.43
C ALA A 262 -5.76 2.31 24.84
N PHE A 263 -6.34 1.37 25.57
CA PHE A 263 -5.81 0.79 26.80
C PHE A 263 -4.78 -0.34 26.59
N VAL A 264 -4.93 -1.17 25.56
CA VAL A 264 -4.04 -2.32 25.27
C VAL A 264 -2.66 -1.84 24.84
N TRP A 265 -2.60 -0.85 23.95
CA TRP A 265 -1.35 -0.43 23.34
C TRP A 265 -0.46 0.44 24.26
N ARG A 266 -1.06 1.16 25.21
CA ARG A 266 -0.32 1.85 26.29
C ARG A 266 0.30 0.91 27.32
N GLN A 267 -0.27 -0.28 27.51
CA GLN A 267 0.34 -1.28 28.39
C GLN A 267 1.54 -1.94 27.72
N LEU A 268 1.40 -2.35 26.45
CA LEU A 268 2.50 -2.90 25.67
C LEU A 268 3.66 -1.91 25.50
N ALA A 269 3.39 -0.65 25.18
CA ALA A 269 4.43 0.38 25.09
C ALA A 269 5.18 0.59 26.42
N ARG A 270 4.48 0.61 27.57
CA ARG A 270 5.09 0.82 28.89
C ARG A 270 5.94 -0.35 29.37
N THR A 271 5.48 -1.58 29.16
CA THR A 271 6.27 -2.77 29.49
C THR A 271 7.57 -2.80 28.71
N ILE A 272 7.58 -2.28 27.48
CA ILE A 272 8.75 -2.37 26.61
C ILE A 272 9.70 -1.18 26.76
N VAL A 273 9.22 0.03 27.07
CA VAL A 273 10.12 1.13 27.49
C VAL A 273 10.99 0.72 28.68
N GLY A 274 10.46 -0.11 29.60
CA GLY A 274 11.24 -0.71 30.69
C GLY A 274 12.21 -1.83 30.27
N LEU A 275 12.08 -2.38 29.06
CA LEU A 275 12.89 -3.46 28.50
C LEU A 275 13.92 -2.98 27.45
N ILE A 276 13.81 -1.75 26.93
CA ILE A 276 14.78 -1.18 25.97
C ILE A 276 16.22 -1.23 26.50
N PRO A 277 16.52 -0.92 27.78
CA PRO A 277 17.89 -1.03 28.31
C PRO A 277 18.43 -2.46 28.32
N VAL A 278 17.55 -3.47 28.29
CA VAL A 278 17.88 -4.89 28.49
C VAL A 278 17.84 -5.69 27.18
N TRP A 279 17.04 -5.30 26.19
CA TRP A 279 16.72 -6.12 24.99
C TRP A 279 17.06 -5.48 23.62
N GLY A 280 17.55 -4.23 23.57
CA GLY A 280 18.08 -3.60 22.36
C GLY A 280 17.04 -2.98 21.39
N ILE A 281 17.49 -2.59 20.18
CA ILE A 281 16.69 -1.85 19.17
C ILE A 281 15.58 -2.71 18.53
N VAL A 282 15.83 -4.01 18.34
CA VAL A 282 14.95 -4.92 17.60
C VAL A 282 13.52 -4.98 18.18
N PRO A 283 13.31 -5.14 19.50
CA PRO A 283 11.97 -5.05 20.09
C PRO A 283 11.22 -3.76 19.75
N LYS A 284 11.86 -2.59 19.85
CA LYS A 284 11.22 -1.28 19.57
C LYS A 284 10.69 -1.22 18.14
N VAL A 285 11.52 -1.63 17.17
CA VAL A 285 11.16 -1.66 15.74
C VAL A 285 10.02 -2.64 15.47
N ALA A 286 10.08 -3.84 16.06
CA ALA A 286 9.05 -4.87 15.89
C ALA A 286 7.68 -4.41 16.40
N ILE A 287 7.63 -3.68 17.52
CA ILE A 287 6.40 -3.15 18.10
C ILE A 287 5.82 -2.03 17.25
N ALA A 288 6.67 -1.11 16.77
CA ALA A 288 6.21 -0.03 15.89
C ALA A 288 5.56 -0.59 14.62
N TYR A 289 6.13 -1.66 14.05
CA TYR A 289 5.51 -2.43 12.96
C TYR A 289 4.18 -3.04 13.39
N ALA A 290 4.20 -3.93 14.40
CA ALA A 290 3.05 -4.74 14.78
C ALA A 290 1.86 -3.91 15.24
N GLY A 291 2.09 -2.84 15.99
CA GLY A 291 1.04 -1.95 16.46
C GLY A 291 0.32 -1.22 15.35
N THR A 292 1.09 -0.78 14.35
CA THR A 292 0.54 -0.10 13.17
C THR A 292 -0.23 -1.09 12.31
N TYR A 293 0.30 -2.30 12.13
CA TYR A 293 -0.35 -3.35 11.36
C TYR A 293 -1.67 -3.79 11.99
N SER A 294 -1.68 -4.11 13.29
CA SER A 294 -2.91 -4.51 14.01
C SER A 294 -3.95 -3.39 13.97
N THR A 295 -3.55 -2.13 14.18
CA THR A 295 -4.45 -0.97 14.10
C THR A 295 -5.08 -0.85 12.71
N GLY A 296 -4.25 -0.98 11.67
CA GLY A 296 -4.68 -0.98 10.28
C GLY A 296 -5.67 -2.11 9.97
N MET A 297 -5.41 -3.32 10.47
CA MET A 297 -6.27 -4.49 10.26
C MET A 297 -7.64 -4.32 10.91
N VAL A 298 -7.69 -3.83 12.16
CA VAL A 298 -8.97 -3.54 12.83
C VAL A 298 -9.75 -2.48 12.07
N ALA A 299 -9.07 -1.41 11.64
CA ALA A 299 -9.71 -0.35 10.87
C ALA A 299 -10.24 -0.87 9.52
N TRP A 300 -9.45 -1.67 8.79
CA TRP A 300 -9.86 -2.29 7.54
C TRP A 300 -11.14 -3.12 7.76
N ARG A 301 -11.17 -4.06 8.71
CA ARG A 301 -12.37 -4.89 8.96
C ARG A 301 -13.60 -4.04 9.30
N TRP A 302 -13.43 -3.00 10.10
CA TRP A 302 -14.52 -2.09 10.44
C TRP A 302 -15.09 -1.31 9.23
N PHE A 303 -14.23 -0.87 8.31
CA PHE A 303 -14.67 -0.20 7.09
C PHE A 303 -15.20 -1.16 6.03
N GLU A 304 -14.71 -2.40 6.03
CA GLU A 304 -15.14 -3.45 5.13
C GLU A 304 -16.52 -3.97 5.51
N SER A 305 -16.72 -4.55 6.69
CA SER A 305 -17.97 -5.23 7.06
C SER A 305 -18.72 -4.54 8.20
N GLY A 306 -18.12 -3.54 8.87
CA GLY A 306 -18.68 -2.97 10.10
C GLY A 306 -18.49 -3.87 11.33
N GLU A 307 -17.75 -4.98 11.19
CA GLU A 307 -17.49 -5.91 12.27
C GLU A 307 -16.41 -5.38 13.21
N LEU A 308 -16.64 -5.57 14.51
CA LEU A 308 -15.58 -5.43 15.51
C LEU A 308 -14.84 -6.76 15.61
N ILE A 309 -13.52 -6.71 15.48
CA ILE A 309 -12.66 -7.89 15.65
C ILE A 309 -12.79 -8.38 17.11
N SER A 310 -13.07 -9.67 17.30
CA SER A 310 -13.13 -10.28 18.63
C SER A 310 -11.75 -10.23 19.32
N GLY A 311 -11.73 -10.20 20.66
CA GLY A 311 -10.46 -10.13 21.40
C GLY A 311 -9.51 -11.30 21.12
N ALA A 312 -10.05 -12.49 20.85
CA ALA A 312 -9.25 -13.67 20.50
C ALA A 312 -8.61 -13.54 19.10
N HIS A 313 -9.39 -13.11 18.10
CA HIS A 313 -8.87 -12.93 16.74
C HIS A 313 -7.90 -11.74 16.65
N LEU A 314 -8.13 -10.68 17.43
CA LEU A 314 -7.19 -9.56 17.55
C LEU A 314 -5.85 -10.02 18.12
N LYS A 315 -5.87 -10.95 19.08
CA LYS A 315 -4.65 -11.53 19.64
C LYS A 315 -3.88 -12.33 18.59
N GLU A 316 -4.56 -13.16 17.79
CA GLU A 316 -3.95 -13.90 16.69
C GLU A 316 -3.28 -12.97 15.67
N ILE A 317 -4.02 -11.94 15.21
CA ILE A 317 -3.49 -10.91 14.29
C ILE A 317 -2.26 -10.23 14.89
N THR A 318 -2.30 -9.90 16.18
CA THR A 318 -1.21 -9.21 16.86
C THR A 318 0.01 -10.12 17.06
N ASP A 319 -0.19 -11.40 17.38
CA ASP A 319 0.88 -12.37 17.54
C ASP A 319 1.58 -12.63 16.18
N GLU A 320 0.80 -12.76 15.10
CA GLU A 320 1.34 -12.84 13.74
C GLU A 320 2.10 -11.55 13.36
N ALA A 321 1.49 -10.38 13.60
CA ALA A 321 2.10 -9.09 13.32
C ALA A 321 3.40 -8.87 14.10
N MET A 322 3.48 -9.36 15.34
CA MET A 322 4.68 -9.33 16.17
C MET A 322 5.77 -10.26 15.63
N ARG A 323 5.41 -11.46 15.16
CA ARG A 323 6.36 -12.37 14.51
C ARG A 323 6.94 -11.74 13.25
N THR A 324 6.08 -11.29 12.33
CA THR A 324 6.50 -10.59 11.11
C THR A 324 7.29 -9.32 11.45
N GLY A 325 6.85 -8.54 12.44
CA GLY A 325 7.53 -7.34 12.90
C GLY A 325 8.94 -7.62 13.40
N ARG A 326 9.16 -8.73 14.13
CA ARG A 326 10.50 -9.16 14.56
C ARG A 326 11.39 -9.56 13.40
N GLU A 327 10.89 -10.37 12.47
CA GLU A 327 11.62 -10.77 11.26
C GLU A 327 12.07 -9.53 10.47
N ARG A 328 11.13 -8.61 10.20
CA ARG A 328 11.41 -7.34 9.51
C ARG A 328 12.39 -6.45 10.29
N ALA A 329 12.25 -6.37 11.61
CA ALA A 329 13.14 -5.61 12.48
C ALA A 329 14.57 -6.15 12.46
N MET A 330 14.75 -7.47 12.47
CA MET A 330 16.07 -8.10 12.35
C MET A 330 16.73 -7.75 11.02
N THR A 331 16.01 -7.87 9.90
CA THR A 331 16.51 -7.47 8.58
C THR A 331 16.90 -6.00 8.55
N LEU A 332 16.03 -5.10 9.03
CA LEU A 332 16.27 -3.66 9.05
C LEU A 332 17.50 -3.28 9.89
N VAL A 333 17.65 -3.88 11.08
CA VAL A 333 18.79 -3.64 11.98
C VAL A 333 20.09 -4.21 11.38
N ALA A 334 20.05 -5.39 10.77
CA ALA A 334 21.19 -5.98 10.09
C ALA A 334 21.69 -5.09 8.95
N SER A 335 20.81 -4.66 8.05
CA SER A 335 21.17 -3.76 6.94
C SER A 335 21.61 -2.37 7.41
N ALA A 336 21.17 -1.90 8.57
CA ALA A 336 21.65 -0.64 9.16
C ALA A 336 23.08 -0.79 9.74
N ARG A 337 23.38 -1.94 10.36
CA ARG A 337 24.74 -2.24 10.87
C ARG A 337 25.75 -2.37 9.75
N GLU A 338 25.43 -3.09 8.68
CA GLU A 338 26.30 -3.26 7.50
C GLU A 338 26.66 -1.89 6.88
N ARG A 339 25.64 -1.04 6.64
CA ARG A 339 25.86 0.32 6.14
C ARG A 339 26.65 1.20 7.13
N GLY A 340 26.40 1.07 8.42
CA GLY A 340 27.16 1.77 9.46
C GLY A 340 28.63 1.35 9.52
N THR A 341 28.94 0.06 9.31
CA THR A 341 30.31 -0.45 9.27
C THR A 341 31.06 -0.02 8.01
N GLU A 342 30.41 0.08 6.86
CA GLU A 342 31.02 0.60 5.62
C GLU A 342 31.33 2.10 5.73
N VAL A 343 30.39 2.90 6.23
CA VAL A 343 30.58 4.34 6.42
C VAL A 343 31.64 4.61 7.49
N GLY A 344 31.56 3.90 8.63
CA GLY A 344 32.56 3.99 9.70
C GLY A 344 33.96 3.60 9.22
N GLY A 345 34.09 2.51 8.47
CA GLY A 345 35.35 2.08 7.86
C GLY A 345 35.96 3.14 6.95
N SER A 346 35.16 3.76 6.08
CA SER A 346 35.66 4.82 5.18
C SER A 346 36.13 6.08 5.93
N VAL A 347 35.41 6.46 6.99
CA VAL A 347 35.74 7.63 7.81
C VAL A 347 36.99 7.37 8.66
N PHE A 348 37.12 6.19 9.27
CA PHE A 348 38.32 5.81 10.02
C PHE A 348 39.54 5.63 9.11
N ASP A 349 39.37 5.13 7.89
CA ASP A 349 40.46 5.03 6.91
C ASP A 349 40.89 6.40 6.37
N GLU A 350 39.96 7.34 6.20
CA GLU A 350 40.27 8.71 5.81
C GLU A 350 40.94 9.50 6.95
N LEU A 351 40.46 9.35 8.18
CA LEU A 351 41.11 9.92 9.37
C LEU A 351 42.51 9.33 9.59
N GLY A 352 42.66 8.02 9.42
CA GLY A 352 43.94 7.31 9.53
C GLY A 352 44.94 7.69 8.43
N ARG A 353 44.46 7.99 7.21
CA ARG A 353 45.30 8.57 6.14
C ARG A 353 45.76 9.99 6.49
N ARG A 354 44.87 10.85 6.99
CA ARG A 354 45.21 12.23 7.40
C ARG A 354 46.16 12.27 8.60
N LEU A 355 46.03 11.36 9.57
CA LEU A 355 46.95 11.26 10.70
C LEU A 355 48.33 10.77 10.27
N ARG A 356 48.40 9.81 9.32
CA ARG A 356 49.67 9.35 8.75
C ARG A 356 50.39 10.39 7.89
N SER A 357 49.67 11.36 7.31
CA SER A 357 50.28 12.47 6.57
C SER A 357 50.82 13.60 7.48
N ILE A 358 50.51 13.59 8.78
CA ILE A 358 50.92 14.62 9.74
C ILE A 358 52.12 14.16 10.59
N VAL A 359 52.40 12.86 10.67
CA VAL A 359 53.56 12.32 11.40
C VAL A 359 54.79 12.25 10.48
N PRO A 360 55.88 13.01 10.74
CA PRO A 360 57.09 12.91 9.94
C PRO A 360 57.81 11.59 10.25
N ARG A 361 58.11 10.80 9.22
CA ARG A 361 59.01 9.64 9.33
C ARG A 361 60.38 10.11 9.83
N LYS A 362 60.76 9.74 11.06
CA LYS A 362 62.16 9.82 11.50
C LYS A 362 62.98 8.80 10.69
N LYS A 363 64.07 9.29 10.10
CA LYS A 363 65.11 8.50 9.43
C LYS A 363 65.85 7.60 10.40
#